data_AF-A0A0F9SJ20-F1
#
_entry.id   AF-A0A0F9SJ20-F1
#
_cell.length_a   1.000
_cell.length_b   1.000
_cell.length_c   1.000
_cell.angle_alpha   90.00
_cell.angle_beta   90.00
_cell.angle_gamma   90.00
#
_symmetry.space_group_name_H-M   'P 1'
#
loop_
_entity.id
_entity.type
_entity.pdbx_description
1 polymer ?
#
loop_
_entity_poly.entity_id
_entity_poly.type
_entity_poly.pdbx_seq_one_letter_code
_entity_poly.pdbx_strand_id
1 'polypeptide(L)'
;MARKVLNVRKYKAGYEIRTERLTGDDNPGMAADEELITKSAYTPSGDYIGRSRDAYNLCYKRGIAPEKRTKANSACSIGFCEREHKWYGWSHRAIFGFGIGDKIFDEDYGDESTPFNLHGARTITVLPEAKQAARNFAKYVS
;
A
#
# COMPACT_ATOMS: atom_id res chain seq x y z
N MET A 1 -10.25 -20.83 -0.41
CA MET A 1 -11.03 -20.37 -1.56
C MET A 1 -10.05 -19.84 -2.59
N ALA A 2 -9.95 -20.50 -3.74
CA ALA A 2 -8.92 -20.22 -4.74
C ALA A 2 -9.57 -19.51 -5.93
N ARG A 3 -9.39 -18.19 -6.02
CA ARG A 3 -9.82 -17.37 -7.16
C ARG A 3 -9.13 -17.88 -8.43
N LYS A 4 -9.86 -17.96 -9.53
CA LYS A 4 -9.28 -18.38 -10.82
C LYS A 4 -8.71 -17.16 -11.54
N VAL A 5 -7.38 -17.12 -11.69
CA VAL A 5 -6.70 -16.09 -12.50
C VAL A 5 -6.89 -16.43 -13.98
N LEU A 6 -7.53 -15.52 -14.71
CA LEU A 6 -7.80 -15.65 -16.15
C LEU A 6 -6.67 -15.06 -17.00
N ASN A 7 -6.06 -13.96 -16.55
CA ASN A 7 -5.01 -13.24 -17.28
C ASN A 7 -4.11 -12.46 -16.32
N VAL A 8 -2.81 -12.36 -16.64
CA VAL A 8 -1.82 -11.57 -15.91
C VAL A 8 -1.11 -10.63 -16.87
N ARG A 9 -1.17 -9.32 -16.61
CA ARG A 9 -0.41 -8.30 -17.33
C ARG A 9 0.64 -7.70 -16.41
N LYS A 10 1.92 -7.89 -16.74
CA LYS A 10 3.05 -7.36 -15.99
C LYS A 10 3.47 -5.98 -16.51
N TYR A 11 3.83 -5.07 -15.61
CA TYR A 11 4.30 -3.73 -15.94
C TYR A 11 5.74 -3.55 -15.47
N LYS A 12 6.56 -2.84 -16.27
CA LYS A 12 7.94 -2.49 -15.93
C LYS A 12 8.05 -1.65 -14.64
N ALA A 13 6.95 -1.01 -14.23
CA ALA A 13 6.84 -0.27 -12.98
C ALA A 13 6.74 -1.15 -11.73
N GLY A 14 6.95 -2.47 -11.82
CA GLY A 14 7.05 -3.34 -10.63
C GLY A 14 5.72 -3.80 -10.05
N TYR A 15 4.67 -3.90 -10.87
CA TYR A 15 3.40 -4.50 -10.48
C TYR A 15 2.77 -5.29 -11.64
N GLU A 16 1.81 -6.14 -11.32
CA GLU A 16 1.01 -6.88 -12.28
C GLU A 16 -0.49 -6.71 -12.03
N ILE A 17 -1.27 -6.73 -13.10
CA ILE A 17 -2.73 -6.75 -13.03
C ILE A 17 -3.20 -8.16 -13.33
N ARG A 18 -3.94 -8.74 -12.40
CA ARG A 18 -4.61 -10.03 -12.55
C ARG A 18 -6.08 -9.79 -12.85
N THR A 19 -6.58 -10.44 -13.90
CA THR A 19 -8.01 -10.55 -14.15
C THR A 19 -8.48 -11.85 -13.51
N GLU A 20 -9.37 -11.77 -12.53
CA GLU A 20 -9.79 -12.90 -11.70
C GLU A 20 -11.29 -13.12 -11.86
N ARG A 21 -11.68 -14.38 -11.97
CA ARG A 21 -13.09 -14.80 -11.87
C ARG A 21 -13.39 -15.17 -10.42
N LEU A 22 -14.44 -14.54 -9.88
CA LEU A 22 -15.05 -14.84 -8.60
C LEU A 22 -16.42 -15.50 -8.83
N THR A 23 -16.74 -16.51 -8.04
CA THR A 23 -18.08 -17.11 -7.97
C THR A 23 -18.74 -16.80 -6.61
N GLY A 24 -20.02 -17.15 -6.44
CA GLY A 24 -20.71 -17.02 -5.14
C GLY A 24 -20.00 -17.72 -3.98
N ASP A 25 -19.24 -18.79 -4.23
CA ASP A 25 -18.38 -19.44 -3.23
C ASP A 25 -17.23 -18.53 -2.75
N ASP A 26 -16.75 -17.62 -3.59
CA ASP A 26 -15.66 -16.68 -3.28
C ASP A 26 -16.16 -15.36 -2.67
N ASN A 27 -17.46 -15.05 -2.86
CA ASN A 27 -18.09 -13.83 -2.38
C ASN A 27 -19.50 -14.15 -1.85
N PRO A 28 -19.69 -14.36 -0.54
CA PRO A 28 -20.97 -14.80 0.04
C PRO A 28 -22.10 -13.78 -0.12
N GLY A 29 -21.82 -12.57 -0.63
CA GLY A 29 -22.83 -11.59 -1.03
C GLY A 29 -23.34 -11.75 -2.48
N MET A 30 -22.86 -12.74 -3.22
CA MET A 30 -23.28 -13.06 -4.59
C MET A 30 -24.06 -14.37 -4.64
N ALA A 31 -25.01 -14.48 -5.58
CA ALA A 31 -25.68 -15.76 -5.82
C ALA A 31 -24.69 -16.80 -6.37
N ALA A 32 -24.95 -18.09 -6.16
CA ALA A 32 -24.03 -19.17 -6.53
C ALA A 32 -23.74 -19.25 -8.05
N ASP A 33 -24.70 -18.81 -8.86
CA ASP A 33 -24.63 -18.73 -10.32
C ASP A 33 -24.08 -17.39 -10.85
N GLU A 34 -23.83 -16.43 -9.95
CA GLU A 34 -23.32 -15.13 -10.32
C GLU A 34 -21.78 -15.16 -10.46
N GLU A 35 -21.29 -14.67 -11.59
CA GLU A 35 -19.86 -14.57 -11.87
C GLU A 35 -19.43 -13.11 -11.91
N LEU A 36 -18.36 -12.78 -11.18
CA LEU A 36 -17.76 -11.45 -11.22
C LEU A 36 -16.33 -11.54 -11.74
N ILE A 37 -16.07 -10.84 -12.84
CA ILE A 37 -14.72 -10.64 -13.36
C ILE A 37 -14.15 -9.37 -12.75
N THR A 38 -13.09 -9.52 -11.95
CA THR A 38 -12.41 -8.40 -11.28
C THR A 38 -11.01 -8.19 -11.83
N LYS A 39 -10.50 -6.97 -11.68
CA LYS A 39 -9.12 -6.61 -12.00
C LYS A 39 -8.45 -6.05 -10.77
N SER A 40 -7.45 -6.78 -10.29
CA SER A 40 -6.74 -6.51 -9.04
C SER A 40 -5.25 -6.38 -9.34
N ALA A 41 -4.57 -5.49 -8.61
CA ALA A 41 -3.15 -5.25 -8.75
C ALA A 41 -2.35 -5.96 -7.66
N TYR A 42 -1.22 -6.53 -8.05
CA TYR A 42 -0.33 -7.28 -7.17
C TYR A 42 1.12 -6.92 -7.40
N THR A 43 1.94 -7.09 -6.38
CA THR A 43 3.41 -7.12 -6.54
C THR A 43 3.81 -8.40 -7.30
N PRO A 44 5.03 -8.46 -7.86
CA PRO A 44 5.55 -9.69 -8.45
C PRO A 44 5.66 -10.86 -7.44
N SER A 45 5.75 -10.57 -6.14
CA SER A 45 5.69 -11.57 -5.06
C SER A 45 4.28 -12.07 -4.75
N GLY A 46 3.25 -11.48 -5.35
CA GLY A 46 1.85 -11.86 -5.17
C GLY A 46 1.14 -11.15 -4.02
N ASP A 47 1.72 -10.08 -3.47
CA ASP A 47 1.07 -9.27 -2.44
C ASP A 47 0.06 -8.30 -3.08
N TYR A 48 -1.15 -8.24 -2.51
CA TYR A 48 -2.22 -7.41 -3.07
C TYR A 48 -1.97 -5.92 -2.85
N ILE A 49 -1.98 -5.14 -3.92
CA ILE A 49 -1.76 -3.68 -3.88
C ILE A 49 -3.08 -2.92 -3.79
N GLY A 50 -4.12 -3.38 -4.50
CA GLY A 50 -5.37 -2.64 -4.66
C GLY A 50 -5.94 -2.75 -6.07
N ARG A 51 -6.63 -1.71 -6.53
CA ARG A 51 -7.16 -1.66 -7.91
C ARG A 51 -6.06 -1.22 -8.89
N SER A 52 -6.30 -1.45 -10.17
CA SER A 52 -5.36 -1.06 -11.24
C SER A 52 -4.98 0.43 -11.20
N ARG A 53 -5.94 1.32 -10.90
CA ARG A 53 -5.71 2.76 -10.79
C ARG A 53 -4.78 3.11 -9.62
N ASP A 54 -4.95 2.42 -8.49
CA ASP A 54 -4.15 2.66 -7.28
C ASP A 54 -2.70 2.25 -7.54
N ALA A 55 -2.48 1.07 -8.13
CA ALA A 55 -1.15 0.61 -8.51
C ALA A 55 -0.49 1.49 -9.56
N TYR A 56 -1.24 2.01 -10.54
CA TYR A 56 -0.71 2.99 -11.50
C TYR A 56 -0.25 4.28 -10.78
N ASN A 57 -1.02 4.78 -9.82
CA ASN A 57 -0.66 5.96 -9.06
C ASN A 57 0.58 5.73 -8.16
N LEU A 58 0.58 4.63 -7.40
CA LEU A 58 1.66 4.27 -6.48
C LEU A 58 2.95 3.94 -7.24
N CYS A 59 2.91 2.96 -8.14
CA CYS A 59 4.10 2.40 -8.74
C CYS A 59 4.61 3.25 -9.91
N TYR A 60 3.73 3.65 -10.83
CA TYR A 60 4.17 4.36 -12.04
C TYR A 60 4.33 5.86 -11.80
N LYS A 61 3.32 6.56 -11.27
CA LYS A 61 3.40 8.02 -11.08
C LYS A 61 4.38 8.38 -9.95
N ARG A 62 4.25 7.73 -8.80
CA ARG A 62 5.05 8.06 -7.62
C ARG A 62 6.38 7.29 -7.53
N GLY A 63 6.54 6.17 -8.23
CA GLY A 63 7.76 5.36 -8.15
C GLY A 63 7.88 4.56 -6.86
N ILE A 64 6.76 4.31 -6.18
CA ILE A 64 6.71 3.58 -4.90
C ILE A 64 6.69 2.08 -5.20
N ALA A 65 7.62 1.34 -4.61
CA ALA A 65 7.62 -0.13 -4.59
C ALA A 65 6.77 -0.65 -3.41
N PRO A 66 5.55 -1.16 -3.64
CA PRO A 66 4.63 -1.49 -2.55
C PRO A 66 5.02 -2.77 -1.80
N GLU A 67 4.79 -2.78 -0.51
CA GLU A 67 4.93 -3.93 0.37
C GLU A 67 3.87 -3.91 1.48
N LYS A 68 3.67 -5.07 2.12
CA LYS A 68 2.80 -5.16 3.29
C LYS A 68 3.49 -4.55 4.50
N ARG A 69 2.73 -3.76 5.29
CA ARG A 69 3.22 -3.19 6.55
C ARG A 69 3.72 -4.29 7.51
N THR A 70 2.95 -5.36 7.64
CA THR A 70 3.31 -6.59 8.37
C THR A 70 2.91 -7.82 7.54
N LYS A 71 3.46 -8.99 7.84
CA LYS A 71 3.12 -10.24 7.13
C LYS A 71 1.64 -10.63 7.24
N ALA A 72 0.96 -10.21 8.31
CA ALA A 72 -0.43 -10.52 8.59
C ALA A 72 -1.42 -9.61 7.86
N ASN A 73 -0.96 -8.49 7.28
CA ASN A 73 -1.84 -7.62 6.50
C ASN A 73 -2.27 -8.31 5.20
N SER A 74 -3.51 -8.05 4.76
CA SER A 74 -4.05 -8.57 3.51
C SER A 74 -3.66 -7.75 2.27
N ALA A 75 -3.22 -6.51 2.47
CA ALA A 75 -2.86 -5.58 1.40
C ALA A 75 -1.55 -4.82 1.71
N CYS A 76 -0.89 -4.38 0.64
CA CYS A 76 0.23 -3.44 0.70
C CYS A 76 -0.26 -2.07 1.18
N SER A 77 0.49 -1.48 2.11
CA SER A 77 0.15 -0.19 2.71
C SER A 77 1.38 0.66 3.04
N ILE A 78 2.58 0.18 2.71
CA ILE A 78 3.81 0.95 2.74
C ILE A 78 4.67 0.63 1.51
N GLY A 79 5.66 1.47 1.21
CA GLY A 79 6.57 1.20 0.10
C GLY A 79 7.68 2.23 -0.03
N PHE A 80 8.80 1.82 -0.62
CA PHE A 80 9.95 2.69 -0.80
C PHE A 80 9.91 3.38 -2.17
N CYS A 81 10.22 4.67 -2.22
CA CYS A 81 10.46 5.40 -3.46
C CYS A 81 11.95 5.74 -3.56
N GLU A 82 12.65 5.04 -4.45
CA GLU A 82 14.09 5.23 -4.68
C GLU A 82 14.41 6.67 -5.08
N ARG A 83 13.62 7.24 -6.01
CA ARG A 83 13.83 8.60 -6.54
C ARG A 83 13.79 9.68 -5.46
N GLU A 84 12.97 9.50 -4.44
CA GLU A 84 12.79 10.49 -3.36
C GLU A 84 13.55 10.12 -2.09
N HIS A 85 14.16 8.93 -2.04
CA HIS A 85 14.75 8.33 -0.83
C HIS A 85 13.80 8.39 0.38
N LYS A 86 12.51 8.09 0.14
CA LYS A 86 11.44 8.15 1.13
C LYS A 86 10.67 6.85 1.24
N TRP A 87 10.24 6.53 2.46
CA TRP A 87 9.27 5.49 2.75
C TRP A 87 7.87 6.09 2.83
N TYR A 88 6.95 5.55 2.05
CA TYR A 88 5.55 5.96 2.04
C TYR A 88 4.71 5.02 2.86
N GLY A 89 3.75 5.57 3.59
CA GLY A 89 2.63 4.85 4.17
C GLY A 89 1.32 5.39 3.59
N TRP A 90 0.33 4.53 3.40
CA TRP A 90 -0.98 4.93 2.88
C TRP A 90 -2.12 4.04 3.34
N SER A 91 -3.32 4.57 3.15
CA SER A 91 -4.60 3.88 3.21
C SER A 91 -5.56 4.50 2.19
N HIS A 92 -6.85 4.19 2.31
CA HIS A 92 -7.90 4.91 1.59
C HIS A 92 -8.01 6.39 2.00
N ARG A 93 -7.62 6.73 3.24
CA ARG A 93 -7.77 8.08 3.81
C ARG A 93 -6.65 9.02 3.37
N ALA A 94 -5.40 8.56 3.35
CA ALA A 94 -4.26 9.42 3.07
C ALA A 94 -3.03 8.64 2.58
N ILE A 95 -2.07 9.38 2.01
CA ILE A 95 -0.73 8.90 1.64
C ILE A 95 0.31 9.96 2.04
N PHE A 96 1.39 9.55 2.69
CA PHE A 96 2.49 10.43 3.08
C PHE A 96 3.84 9.72 3.01
N GLY A 97 4.90 10.46 2.70
CA GLY A 97 6.26 9.97 2.54
C GLY A 97 7.20 10.57 3.58
N PHE A 98 7.93 9.70 4.29
CA PHE A 98 8.90 10.05 5.33
C PHE A 98 10.31 9.80 4.83
N GLY A 99 11.21 10.74 5.06
CA GLY A 99 12.64 10.66 4.75
C GLY A 99 13.51 11.06 5.94
N ILE A 100 14.83 11.02 5.73
CA ILE A 100 15.80 11.52 6.71
C ILE A 100 15.54 13.02 6.94
N GLY A 101 15.51 13.43 8.21
CA GLY A 101 15.19 14.80 8.63
C GLY A 101 13.73 15.01 9.08
N ASP A 102 12.80 14.15 8.66
CA ASP A 102 11.42 14.15 9.17
C ASP A 102 11.36 13.54 10.59
N LYS A 103 10.21 13.58 11.26
CA LYS A 103 9.97 12.93 12.56
C LYS A 103 9.50 11.49 12.40
N ILE A 104 9.89 10.63 13.34
CA ILE A 104 9.31 9.29 13.45
C ILE A 104 7.85 9.47 13.86
N PHE A 105 6.93 9.18 12.93
CA PHE A 105 5.49 9.41 13.12
C PHE A 105 4.97 8.79 14.42
N ASP A 106 4.35 9.61 15.25
CA ASP A 106 3.70 9.26 16.51
C ASP A 106 2.32 9.93 16.56
N GLU A 107 1.26 9.13 16.71
CA GLU A 107 -0.13 9.62 16.65
C GLU A 107 -0.52 10.48 17.86
N ASP A 108 0.21 10.35 18.97
CA ASP A 108 -0.03 11.10 20.20
C ASP A 108 0.79 12.41 20.26
N TYR A 109 1.56 12.73 19.22
CA TYR A 109 2.45 13.91 19.19
C TYR A 109 1.88 15.04 18.33
N GLY A 110 1.66 16.21 18.96
CA GLY A 110 1.14 17.39 18.28
C GLY A 110 -0.37 17.42 18.26
N ASP A 111 -0.94 18.17 17.32
CA ASP A 111 -2.38 18.33 17.13
C ASP A 111 -2.79 18.15 15.66
N GLU A 112 -4.08 18.36 15.36
CA GLU A 112 -4.63 18.23 14.00
C GLU A 112 -4.01 19.21 12.99
N SER A 113 -3.41 20.30 13.47
CA SER A 113 -2.73 21.29 12.62
C SER A 113 -1.26 20.96 12.38
N THR A 114 -0.70 20.05 13.17
CA THR A 114 0.70 19.67 13.09
C THR A 114 0.93 18.82 11.82
N PRO A 115 1.84 19.22 10.91
CA PRO A 115 2.17 18.44 9.71
C PRO A 115 2.68 17.04 10.07
N PHE A 116 2.33 16.01 9.29
CA PHE A 116 2.70 14.63 9.60
C PHE A 116 4.21 14.38 9.70
N ASN A 117 5.04 15.14 9.00
CA ASN A 117 6.50 15.04 9.12
C ASN A 117 7.06 15.68 10.40
N LEU A 118 6.23 16.35 11.19
CA LEU A 118 6.57 16.94 12.49
C LEU A 118 5.86 16.22 13.66
N HIS A 119 5.00 15.23 13.38
CA HIS A 119 4.39 14.35 14.38
C HIS A 119 5.43 13.38 14.95
N GLY A 120 6.18 13.81 15.97
CA GLY A 120 7.07 12.94 16.74
C GLY A 120 8.23 13.68 17.39
N ALA A 121 8.69 13.20 18.54
CA ALA A 121 9.82 13.82 19.24
C ALA A 121 11.16 13.60 18.52
N ARG A 122 11.37 12.40 17.96
CA ARG A 122 12.64 11.95 17.39
C ARG A 122 12.73 12.21 15.89
N THR A 123 13.86 12.77 15.46
CA THR A 123 14.18 12.95 14.04
C THR A 123 14.68 11.64 13.44
N ILE A 124 14.24 11.34 12.23
CA ILE A 124 14.70 10.21 11.40
C ILE A 124 16.11 10.52 10.91
N THR A 125 17.04 9.63 11.24
CA THR A 125 18.45 9.74 10.85
C THR A 125 18.86 8.67 9.84
N VAL A 126 18.09 7.58 9.74
CA VAL A 126 18.36 6.46 8.84
C VAL A 126 17.08 5.95 8.17
N LEU A 127 17.21 5.36 6.98
CA LEU A 127 16.05 4.86 6.21
C LEU A 127 15.18 3.81 6.93
N PRO A 128 15.72 2.90 7.78
CA PRO A 128 14.87 2.02 8.57
C PRO A 128 13.92 2.75 9.53
N GLU A 129 14.31 3.92 10.06
CA GLU A 129 13.42 4.75 10.88
C GLU A 129 12.33 5.39 10.03
N ALA A 130 12.65 5.83 8.81
CA ALA A 130 11.65 6.31 7.84
C ALA A 130 10.62 5.22 7.50
N LYS A 131 11.08 3.98 7.32
CA LYS A 131 10.20 2.82 7.14
C LYS A 131 9.28 2.62 8.34
N GLN A 132 9.80 2.78 9.55
CA GLN A 132 8.99 2.69 10.77
C GLN A 132 7.95 3.81 10.84
N ALA A 133 8.30 5.05 10.50
CA ALA A 133 7.36 6.17 10.43
C ALA A 133 6.22 5.90 9.43
N ALA A 134 6.56 5.41 8.23
CA ALA A 134 5.57 4.99 7.24
C ALA A 134 4.63 3.89 7.74
N ARG A 135 5.15 2.92 8.52
CA ARG A 135 4.33 1.88 9.16
C ARG A 135 3.36 2.46 10.17
N ASN A 136 3.83 3.35 11.04
CA ASN A 136 3.01 3.99 12.07
C ASN A 136 1.91 4.83 11.41
N PHE A 137 2.27 5.66 10.44
CA PHE A 137 1.32 6.47 9.67
C PHE A 137 0.28 5.60 8.96
N ALA A 138 0.71 4.56 8.24
CA ALA A 138 -0.22 3.65 7.57
C ALA A 138 -1.17 2.98 8.56
N LYS A 139 -0.76 2.70 9.81
CA LYS A 139 -1.64 2.20 10.88
C LYS A 139 -2.64 3.26 11.32
N TYR A 140 -2.16 4.46 11.61
CA TYR A 140 -2.99 5.58 12.03
C TYR A 140 -4.07 5.95 11.01
N VAL A 141 -3.75 5.90 9.72
CA VAL A 141 -4.68 6.23 8.63
C VAL A 141 -5.48 5.05 8.08
N SER A 142 -5.21 3.81 8.48
CA SER A 142 -6.03 2.64 8.07
C SER A 142 -7.39 2.68 8.75
#